data_AF-A0AAU6J0E8-F1
#
_entry.id   AF-A0AAU6J0E8-F1
#
_cell.length_a   1.000
_cell.length_b   1.000
_cell.length_c   1.000
_cell.angle_alpha   90.00
_cell.angle_beta   90.00
_cell.angle_gamma   90.00
#
_symmetry.space_group_name_H-M   'P 1'
#
loop_
_entity.id
_entity.type
_entity.pdbx_description
1 polymer ?
#
loop_
_entity_poly.entity_id
_entity_poly.type
_entity_poly.pdbx_seq_one_letter_code
_entity_poly.pdbx_strand_id
1 'polypeptide(L)'
;MSDETTDTDAFVQLWAEAKMFWSARAFPKYGSPQWRALPPDDPRRLASALEAAEMWRKYGDEEALLAWFREASRPRPNLAERRTRAELDAAARPKPAHQLRATTGWPPIAVPGQPGRYLTHNARKEAAA
;
A
#
# COMPACT_ATOMS: atom_id res chain seq x y z
N MET A 1 -31.10 -28.37 25.10
CA MET A 1 -31.15 -27.42 23.96
C MET A 1 -31.24 -25.96 24.39
N SER A 2 -31.33 -25.61 25.69
CA SER A 2 -31.44 -24.22 26.16
C SER A 2 -30.13 -23.55 26.58
N ASP A 3 -29.03 -24.30 26.60
CA ASP A 3 -27.71 -23.85 27.08
C ASP A 3 -26.94 -23.08 25.99
N GLU A 4 -27.05 -23.54 24.74
CA GLU A 4 -26.32 -23.02 23.58
C GLU A 4 -26.76 -21.60 23.17
N THR A 5 -28.04 -21.28 23.34
CA THR A 5 -28.58 -19.94 23.06
C THR A 5 -28.06 -18.91 24.06
N THR A 6 -27.92 -19.28 25.32
CA THR A 6 -27.48 -18.37 26.39
C THR A 6 -26.00 -18.01 26.25
N ASP A 7 -25.17 -18.99 25.88
CA ASP A 7 -23.73 -18.78 25.64
C ASP A 7 -23.49 -17.90 24.40
N THR A 8 -24.30 -18.10 23.35
CA THR A 8 -24.27 -17.25 22.15
C THR A 8 -24.62 -15.80 22.50
N ASP A 9 -25.68 -15.56 23.26
CA ASP A 9 -26.09 -14.22 23.67
C ASP A 9 -25.02 -13.51 24.51
N ALA A 10 -24.38 -14.23 25.44
CA ALA A 10 -23.28 -13.72 26.24
C ALA A 10 -22.07 -13.32 25.37
N PHE A 11 -21.72 -14.13 24.39
CA PHE A 11 -20.65 -13.83 23.45
C PHE A 11 -20.96 -12.61 22.57
N VAL A 12 -22.18 -12.51 22.04
CA VAL A 12 -22.61 -11.35 21.25
C VAL A 12 -22.56 -10.07 22.10
N GLN A 13 -22.99 -10.14 23.36
CA GLN A 13 -22.95 -9.02 24.29
C GLN A 13 -21.51 -8.58 24.57
N LEU A 14 -20.60 -9.52 24.87
CA LEU A 14 -19.18 -9.24 25.08
C LEU A 14 -18.57 -8.52 23.86
N TRP A 15 -18.89 -8.98 22.65
CA TRP A 15 -18.43 -8.35 21.41
C TRP A 15 -18.99 -6.95 21.20
N ALA A 16 -20.27 -6.73 21.50
CA ALA A 16 -20.91 -5.43 21.38
C ALA A 16 -20.25 -4.42 22.34
N GLU A 17 -20.05 -4.81 23.59
CA GLU A 17 -19.40 -3.97 24.60
C GLU A 17 -17.93 -3.70 24.26
N ALA A 18 -17.19 -4.71 23.81
CA ALA A 18 -15.81 -4.54 23.38
C ALA A 18 -15.67 -3.55 22.22
N LYS A 19 -16.59 -3.60 21.24
CA LYS A 19 -16.64 -2.61 20.15
C LYS A 19 -16.88 -1.21 20.68
N MET A 20 -17.80 -1.03 21.64
CA MET A 20 -18.05 0.28 22.26
C MET A 20 -16.81 0.84 22.95
N PHE A 21 -16.12 0.04 23.77
CA PHE A 21 -14.87 0.46 24.41
C PHE A 21 -13.78 0.76 23.37
N TRP A 22 -13.65 -0.07 22.34
CA TRP A 22 -12.67 0.11 21.27
C TRP A 22 -12.89 1.43 20.52
N SER A 23 -14.13 1.70 20.09
CA SER A 23 -14.51 2.95 19.41
C SER A 23 -14.32 4.17 20.30
N ALA A 24 -14.64 4.06 21.60
CA ALA A 24 -14.44 5.14 22.57
C ALA A 24 -12.99 5.33 23.01
N ARG A 25 -12.05 4.46 22.58
CA ARG A 25 -10.65 4.44 23.05
C ARG A 25 -10.53 4.28 24.57
N ALA A 26 -11.51 3.64 25.20
CA ALA A 26 -11.63 3.51 26.65
C ALA A 26 -11.17 2.12 27.15
N PHE A 27 -9.91 1.78 26.88
CA PHE A 27 -9.32 0.48 27.24
C PHE A 27 -7.81 0.62 27.52
N PRO A 28 -7.22 -0.24 28.38
CA PRO A 28 -5.78 -0.20 28.64
C PRO A 28 -4.97 -0.74 27.45
N LYS A 29 -3.68 -0.40 27.35
CA LYS A 29 -2.82 -1.00 26.32
C LYS A 29 -2.71 -2.52 26.50
N TYR A 30 -2.83 -3.29 25.42
CA TYR A 30 -2.65 -4.75 25.43
C TYR A 30 -1.32 -5.15 26.09
N GLY A 31 -1.36 -6.15 26.97
CA GLY A 31 -0.19 -6.66 27.70
C GLY A 31 0.32 -5.76 28.84
N SER A 32 -0.23 -4.55 29.03
CA SER A 32 0.14 -3.67 30.14
C SER A 32 -0.26 -4.25 31.51
N PRO A 33 0.33 -3.77 32.63
CA PRO A 33 -0.11 -4.18 33.97
C PRO A 33 -1.61 -3.97 34.21
N GLN A 34 -2.16 -2.85 33.73
CA GLN A 34 -3.60 -2.54 33.82
C GLN A 34 -4.45 -3.55 33.03
N TRP A 35 -4.01 -3.94 31.83
CA TRP A 35 -4.68 -4.96 31.03
C TRP A 35 -4.62 -6.35 31.70
N ARG A 36 -3.47 -6.71 32.28
CA ARG A 36 -3.31 -7.99 33.00
C ARG A 36 -4.17 -8.07 34.26
N ALA A 37 -4.46 -6.93 34.88
CA ALA A 37 -5.34 -6.85 36.05
C ALA A 37 -6.84 -6.96 35.71
N LEU A 38 -7.23 -6.85 34.44
CA LEU A 38 -8.63 -7.02 34.03
C LEU A 38 -9.07 -8.48 34.16
N PRO A 39 -10.34 -8.74 34.55
CA PRO A 39 -10.94 -10.07 34.45
C PRO A 39 -10.83 -10.66 33.04
N PRO A 40 -10.82 -12.01 32.89
CA PRO A 40 -10.80 -12.66 31.59
C PRO A 40 -11.95 -12.24 30.67
N ASP A 41 -13.15 -12.08 31.23
CA ASP A 41 -14.37 -11.77 30.49
C ASP A 41 -14.68 -10.27 30.42
N ASP A 42 -13.71 -9.40 30.79
CA ASP A 42 -13.88 -7.96 30.68
C ASP A 42 -13.83 -7.53 29.20
N PRO A 43 -14.86 -6.84 28.67
CA PRO A 43 -14.91 -6.41 27.27
C PRO A 43 -13.74 -5.48 26.88
N ARG A 44 -13.18 -4.73 27.84
CA ARG A 44 -12.00 -3.89 27.60
C ARG A 44 -10.76 -4.73 27.27
N ARG A 45 -10.69 -5.96 27.78
CA ARG A 45 -9.60 -6.90 27.48
C ARG A 45 -9.61 -7.29 26.01
N LEU A 46 -10.79 -7.61 25.48
CA LEU A 46 -11.02 -7.89 24.05
C LEU A 46 -10.76 -6.64 23.19
N ALA A 47 -11.28 -5.46 23.58
CA ALA A 47 -11.04 -4.20 22.87
C ALA A 47 -9.54 -3.91 22.70
N SER A 48 -8.76 -4.13 23.76
CA SER A 48 -7.30 -3.94 23.74
C SER A 48 -6.60 -4.91 22.79
N ALA A 49 -7.03 -6.17 22.75
CA ALA A 49 -6.47 -7.19 21.86
C ALA A 49 -6.77 -6.90 20.39
N LEU A 50 -7.99 -6.43 20.08
CA LEU A 50 -8.37 -5.98 18.74
C LEU A 50 -7.51 -4.81 18.27
N GLU A 51 -7.29 -3.82 19.13
CA GLU A 51 -6.38 -2.71 18.80
C GLU A 51 -4.97 -3.19 18.48
N ALA A 52 -4.42 -4.10 19.30
CA ALA A 52 -3.10 -4.65 19.05
C ALA A 52 -3.04 -5.38 17.70
N ALA A 53 -4.06 -6.18 17.36
CA ALA A 53 -4.15 -6.87 16.07
C ALA A 53 -4.21 -5.88 14.88
N GLU A 54 -5.00 -4.81 15.00
CA GLU A 54 -5.08 -3.77 13.96
C GLU A 54 -3.76 -3.01 13.80
N MET A 55 -3.02 -2.79 14.88
CA MET A 55 -1.69 -2.20 14.81
C MET A 55 -0.71 -3.09 14.03
N TRP A 56 -0.72 -4.41 14.29
CA TRP A 56 0.06 -5.37 13.49
C TRP A 56 -0.38 -5.37 12.02
N ARG A 57 -1.68 -5.28 11.74
CA ARG A 57 -2.19 -5.20 10.36
C ARG A 57 -1.74 -3.93 9.64
N LYS A 58 -1.73 -2.79 10.35
CA LYS A 58 -1.44 -1.47 9.77
C LYS A 58 0.05 -1.23 9.57
N TYR A 59 0.88 -1.64 10.53
CA TYR A 59 2.31 -1.35 10.53
C TYR A 59 3.20 -2.56 10.22
N GLY A 60 2.61 -3.75 10.09
CA GLY A 60 3.32 -4.99 9.82
C GLY A 60 4.04 -5.53 11.05
N ASP A 61 4.94 -6.50 10.81
CA ASP A 61 5.83 -7.05 11.82
C ASP A 61 6.89 -6.03 12.29
N GLU A 62 7.75 -6.44 13.24
CA GLU A 62 8.81 -5.57 13.77
C GLU A 62 9.75 -5.05 12.67
N GLU A 63 10.03 -5.84 11.64
CA GLU A 63 10.88 -5.43 10.52
C GLU A 63 10.22 -4.34 9.69
N ALA A 64 8.93 -4.48 9.36
CA ALA A 64 8.17 -3.45 8.65
C ALA A 64 8.10 -2.13 9.44
N LEU A 65 7.91 -2.21 10.75
CA LEU A 65 7.90 -1.04 11.63
C LEU A 65 9.28 -0.36 11.69
N LEU A 66 10.36 -1.14 11.80
CA LEU A 66 11.74 -0.62 11.78
C LEU A 66 12.11 -0.03 10.41
N ALA A 67 11.68 -0.65 9.31
CA ALA A 67 11.88 -0.12 7.97
C ALA A 67 11.16 1.23 7.79
N TRP A 68 9.92 1.32 8.26
CA TRP A 68 9.18 2.58 8.28
C TRP A 68 9.88 3.65 9.12
N PHE A 69 10.35 3.31 10.33
CA PHE A 69 11.11 4.26 11.16
C PHE A 69 12.40 4.75 10.48
N ARG A 70 13.15 3.85 9.81
CA ARG A 70 14.36 4.23 9.07
C ARG A 70 14.07 5.20 7.94
N GLU A 71 12.98 4.98 7.19
CA GLU A 71 12.60 5.88 6.10
C GLU A 71 12.06 7.22 6.64
N ALA A 72 11.23 7.20 7.68
CA ALA A 72 10.67 8.40 8.29
C ALA A 72 11.74 9.29 8.95
N SER A 73 12.77 8.68 9.54
CA SER A 73 13.92 9.37 10.14
C SER A 73 15.02 9.72 9.15
N ARG A 74 14.88 9.32 7.87
CA ARG A 74 15.88 9.58 6.85
C ARG A 74 16.09 11.08 6.71
N PRO A 75 17.33 11.59 6.88
CA PRO A 75 17.60 13.01 6.74
C PRO A 75 17.23 13.43 5.32
N ARG A 76 16.34 14.41 5.22
CA ARG A 76 16.03 15.01 3.92
C ARG A 76 17.27 15.78 3.46
N PRO A 77 17.65 15.68 2.17
CA PRO A 77 18.74 16.48 1.64
C PRO A 77 18.48 17.96 1.90
N ASN A 78 19.56 18.69 2.17
CA ASN A 78 19.47 20.10 2.49
C ASN A 78 18.82 20.85 1.31
N LEU A 79 18.22 22.01 1.56
CA LEU A 79 17.52 22.77 0.51
C LEU A 79 18.43 23.13 -0.68
N ALA A 80 19.74 23.25 -0.47
CA ALA A 80 20.73 23.56 -1.50
C ALA A 80 21.09 22.35 -2.39
N GLU A 81 20.92 21.12 -1.89
CA GLU A 81 21.09 19.85 -2.62
C GLU A 81 19.83 19.43 -3.38
N ARG A 82 18.71 20.14 -3.18
CA ARG A 82 17.47 19.85 -3.89
C ARG A 82 17.56 20.35 -5.31
N ARG A 83 16.90 19.60 -6.21
CA ARG A 83 16.76 20.03 -7.60
C ARG A 83 16.09 21.39 -7.69
N THR A 84 16.68 22.28 -8.47
CA THR A 84 16.07 23.57 -8.78
C THR A 84 14.77 23.38 -9.57
N ARG A 85 13.92 24.41 -9.62
CA ARG A 85 12.71 24.39 -10.45
C ARG A 85 13.04 24.05 -11.91
N ALA A 86 14.11 24.66 -12.44
CA ALA A 86 14.58 24.41 -13.80
C ALA A 86 15.03 22.96 -14.03
N GLU A 87 15.68 22.34 -13.05
CA GLU A 87 16.08 20.92 -13.12
C GLU A 87 14.90 19.97 -13.04
N LEU A 88 13.89 20.29 -12.23
CA LEU A 88 12.64 19.54 -12.18
C LEU A 88 11.89 19.66 -13.51
N ASP A 89 11.80 20.86 -14.07
CA ASP A 89 11.16 21.10 -15.36
C ASP A 89 11.91 20.36 -16.49
N ALA A 90 13.24 20.33 -16.45
CA ALA A 90 14.06 19.55 -17.38
C ALA A 90 13.85 18.04 -17.24
N ALA A 91 13.75 17.53 -16.01
CA ALA A 91 13.49 16.12 -15.74
C ALA A 91 12.05 15.69 -16.11
N ALA A 92 11.10 16.62 -16.03
CA ALA A 92 9.71 16.41 -16.42
C ALA A 92 9.50 16.50 -17.95
N ARG A 93 10.53 16.87 -18.73
CA ARG A 93 10.42 16.91 -20.19
C ARG A 93 10.05 15.51 -20.71
N PRO A 94 9.03 15.43 -21.58
CA PRO A 94 8.63 14.15 -22.14
C PRO A 94 9.79 13.53 -22.90
N LYS A 95 10.02 12.24 -22.65
CA LYS A 95 11.02 11.47 -23.41
C LYS A 95 10.57 11.41 -24.88
N PRO A 96 11.51 11.48 -25.83
CA PRO A 96 11.15 11.30 -27.23
C PRO A 96 10.49 9.95 -27.44
N ALA A 97 9.50 9.89 -28.33
CA ALA A 97 8.81 8.66 -28.67
C ALA A 97 9.81 7.59 -29.14
N HIS A 98 9.63 6.37 -28.67
CA HIS A 98 10.49 5.26 -29.04
C HIS A 98 10.33 4.94 -30.54
N GLN A 99 11.43 4.98 -31.28
CA GLN A 99 11.44 4.70 -32.71
C GLN A 99 11.46 3.17 -32.91
N LEU A 100 10.29 2.60 -33.22
CA LEU A 100 10.16 1.17 -33.49
C LEU A 100 10.89 0.79 -34.78
N ARG A 101 11.61 -0.34 -34.73
CA ARG A 101 12.25 -0.95 -35.91
C ARG A 101 11.66 -2.34 -36.11
N ALA A 102 11.09 -2.58 -37.29
CA ALA A 102 10.62 -3.90 -37.66
C ALA A 102 11.82 -4.85 -37.85
N THR A 103 11.85 -5.92 -37.06
CA THR A 103 12.84 -7.00 -37.20
C THR A 103 12.32 -8.08 -38.15
N THR A 104 13.22 -8.92 -38.66
CA THR A 104 12.88 -9.98 -39.62
C THR A 104 11.88 -10.96 -39.00
N GLY A 105 10.82 -11.31 -39.74
CA GLY A 105 9.75 -12.21 -39.28
C GLY A 105 8.54 -11.51 -38.65
N TRP A 106 8.56 -10.19 -38.49
CA TRP A 106 7.40 -9.43 -38.00
C TRP A 106 6.39 -9.16 -39.11
N PRO A 107 5.08 -9.23 -38.82
CA PRO A 107 4.05 -8.79 -39.76
C PRO A 107 4.11 -7.27 -39.96
N PRO A 108 3.63 -6.73 -41.11
CA PRO A 108 3.56 -5.28 -41.35
C PRO A 108 2.76 -4.56 -40.26
N ILE A 109 3.36 -3.55 -39.61
CA ILE A 109 2.70 -2.77 -38.56
C ILE A 109 2.16 -1.47 -39.15
N ALA A 110 0.85 -1.23 -39.06
CA ALA A 110 0.24 0.02 -39.49
C ALA A 110 0.70 1.21 -38.60
N VAL A 111 1.11 2.32 -39.22
CA VAL A 111 1.55 3.52 -38.49
C VAL A 111 0.34 4.37 -38.13
N PRO A 112 0.07 4.61 -36.83
CA PRO A 112 -1.05 5.46 -36.42
C PRO A 112 -0.94 6.87 -37.02
N GLY A 113 -2.05 7.37 -37.58
CA GLY A 113 -2.11 8.69 -38.22
C GLY A 113 -1.58 8.76 -39.66
N GLN A 114 -1.12 7.64 -40.23
CA GLN A 114 -0.69 7.57 -41.64
C GLN A 114 -1.35 6.39 -42.36
N PRO A 115 -2.59 6.55 -42.85
CA PRO A 115 -3.30 5.47 -43.52
C PRO A 115 -2.54 4.99 -44.76
N GLY A 116 -2.41 3.66 -44.91
CA GLY A 116 -1.66 3.03 -46.00
C GLY A 116 -0.15 2.90 -45.75
N ARG A 117 0.40 3.50 -44.69
CA ARG A 117 1.81 3.34 -44.32
C ARG A 117 2.00 2.21 -43.32
N TYR A 118 2.89 1.30 -43.67
CA TYR A 118 3.27 0.16 -42.83
C TYR A 118 4.77 0.17 -42.54
N LEU A 119 5.14 -0.12 -41.29
CA LEU A 119 6.51 -0.45 -40.91
C LEU A 119 6.75 -1.92 -41.28
N THR A 120 7.57 -2.13 -42.31
CA THR A 120 8.06 -3.45 -42.70
C THR A 120 9.57 -3.51 -42.53
N HIS A 121 10.12 -4.71 -42.41
CA HIS A 121 11.55 -4.93 -42.31
C HIS A 121 12.32 -4.34 -43.52
N ASN A 122 11.72 -4.36 -44.72
CA ASN A 122 12.35 -3.95 -45.97
C ASN A 122 12.17 -2.46 -46.32
N ALA A 123 11.20 -1.76 -45.71
CA ALA A 123 10.82 -0.39 -46.10
C ALA A 123 11.98 0.63 -46.08
N ARG A 124 13.05 0.39 -45.32
CA ARG A 124 14.22 1.29 -45.27
C ARG A 124 15.27 0.98 -46.35
N LYS A 125 15.29 -0.26 -46.88
CA LYS A 125 16.19 -0.66 -47.96
C LYS A 125 15.77 -0.02 -49.30
N GLU A 126 14.46 0.15 -49.48
CA GLU A 126 13.88 0.74 -50.70
C GLU A 126 13.96 2.27 -50.73
N ALA A 127 13.99 2.94 -49.58
CA ALA A 127 14.08 4.41 -49.49
C ALA A 127 15.52 4.97 -49.59
N ALA A 128 16.53 4.11 -49.70
CA ALA A 128 17.95 4.47 -49.77
C ALA A 128 18.58 4.15 -51.16
N ALA A 129 17.75 3.83 -52.15
CA ALA A 129 18.09 3.69 -53.56
C ALA A 129 17.43 4.83 -54.36
#